data_AF-A0A7T2YSE6-F1
#
_entry.id   AF-A0A7T2YSE6-F1
#
_cell.length_a   1.000
_cell.length_b   1.000
_cell.length_c   1.000
_cell.angle_alpha   90.00
_cell.angle_beta   90.00
_cell.angle_gamma   90.00
#
_symmetry.space_group_name_H-M   'P 1'
#
loop_
_entity.id
_entity.type
_entity.pdbx_description
1 polymer ?
#
loop_
_entity_poly.entity_id
_entity_poly.type
_entity_poly.pdbx_seq_one_letter_code
_entity_poly.pdbx_strand_id
1 'polypeptide(L)'
;MTQVGPGAEMPSANDASLQTWQASWQHAWSALGASAPQPVLAELLQSYSEPQRHYHTLQHLGEAMGLLQPALGLAAHPGEVALALWFHDAVYETQAKDNEARSADWAVAVVRGQGLPAEVAGRVHGLIMATCHAAQPSGIDAQLLVDADLGILAADPLRFAEYEVQVRAEYEWVPLPLYRARRREVLLGFMQREAIYCTDWFRQRLEARARCNLAQALGL
;
A
#
# COMPACT_ATOMS: atom_id res chain seq x y z
N MET A 1 -8.02 -23.31 -29.32
CA MET A 1 -8.17 -21.83 -29.26
C MET A 1 -8.57 -21.49 -27.85
N THR A 2 -7.58 -21.11 -27.04
CA THR A 2 -7.73 -20.91 -25.60
C THR A 2 -8.37 -19.54 -25.36
N GLN A 3 -9.51 -19.53 -24.66
CA GLN A 3 -10.17 -18.29 -24.24
C GLN A 3 -9.30 -17.59 -23.20
N VAL A 4 -8.92 -16.35 -23.49
CA VAL A 4 -8.33 -15.41 -22.53
C VAL A 4 -9.47 -14.93 -21.65
N GLY A 5 -9.41 -15.24 -20.35
CA GLY A 5 -10.37 -14.78 -19.35
C GLY A 5 -10.33 -13.25 -19.19
N PRO A 6 -11.42 -12.63 -18.72
CA PRO A 6 -11.51 -11.17 -18.63
C PRO A 6 -10.45 -10.67 -17.64
N GLY A 7 -9.61 -9.74 -18.11
CA GLY A 7 -8.69 -9.00 -17.26
C GLY A 7 -9.50 -8.29 -16.18
N ALA A 8 -9.16 -8.53 -14.92
CA ALA A 8 -9.71 -7.75 -13.82
C ALA A 8 -9.26 -6.29 -13.99
N GLU A 9 -10.16 -5.45 -14.52
CA GLU A 9 -10.02 -4.01 -14.47
C GLU A 9 -9.95 -3.60 -13.00
N MET A 10 -8.89 -2.89 -12.64
CA MET A 10 -8.74 -2.27 -11.33
C MET A 10 -9.85 -1.19 -11.21
N PRO A 11 -10.70 -1.22 -10.18
CA PRO A 11 -11.68 -0.17 -9.99
C PRO A 11 -10.98 1.19 -9.80
N SER A 12 -11.50 2.23 -10.46
CA SER A 12 -11.05 3.62 -10.27
C SER A 12 -11.22 4.02 -8.80
N ALA A 13 -10.11 4.24 -8.08
CA ALA A 13 -10.11 4.51 -6.65
C ALA A 13 -10.57 5.94 -6.26
N ASN A 14 -10.68 6.86 -7.23
CA ASN A 14 -11.07 8.25 -6.98
C ASN A 14 -12.55 8.45 -6.59
N ASP A 15 -13.39 7.40 -6.73
CA ASP A 15 -14.84 7.45 -6.45
C ASP A 15 -15.24 6.62 -5.21
N ALA A 16 -14.29 6.20 -4.37
CA ALA A 16 -14.65 5.53 -3.13
C ALA A 16 -15.46 6.49 -2.24
N SER A 17 -16.75 6.22 -2.10
CA SER A 17 -17.63 7.03 -1.26
C SER A 17 -17.20 6.92 0.20
N LEU A 18 -17.53 7.94 1.00
CA LEU A 18 -17.33 7.88 2.45
C LEU A 18 -17.93 6.61 3.07
N GLN A 19 -19.02 6.08 2.50
CA GLN A 19 -19.60 4.82 2.96
C GLN A 19 -18.69 3.62 2.71
N THR A 20 -18.00 3.56 1.56
CA THR A 20 -17.02 2.50 1.26
C THR A 20 -15.86 2.53 2.25
N TRP A 21 -15.33 3.71 2.55
CA TRP A 21 -14.26 3.87 3.55
C TRP A 21 -14.70 3.45 4.95
N GLN A 22 -15.88 3.90 5.38
CA GLN A 22 -16.46 3.51 6.66
C GLN A 22 -16.67 2.00 6.77
N ALA A 23 -17.17 1.37 5.70
CA ALA A 23 -17.40 -0.07 5.67
C ALA A 23 -16.09 -0.86 5.76
N SER A 24 -15.06 -0.46 4.99
CA SER A 24 -13.73 -1.08 5.03
C SER A 24 -13.09 -0.95 6.42
N TRP A 25 -13.11 0.25 7.00
CA TRP A 25 -12.63 0.51 8.36
C TRP A 25 -13.37 -0.33 9.40
N GLN A 26 -14.70 -0.33 9.35
CA GLN A 26 -15.53 -1.10 10.26
C GLN A 26 -15.23 -2.60 10.15
N HIS A 27 -15.02 -3.12 8.94
CA HIS A 27 -14.70 -4.52 8.71
C HIS A 27 -13.37 -4.92 9.35
N ALA A 28 -12.32 -4.10 9.17
CA ALA A 28 -11.00 -4.35 9.76
C ALA A 28 -11.06 -4.46 11.29
N TRP A 29 -11.77 -3.55 11.96
CA TRP A 29 -11.95 -3.57 13.42
C TRP A 29 -12.86 -4.71 13.89
N SER A 30 -13.91 -5.02 13.14
CA SER A 30 -14.83 -6.11 13.48
C SER A 30 -14.14 -7.47 13.41
N ALA A 31 -13.19 -7.64 12.47
CA ALA A 31 -12.34 -8.84 12.39
C ALA A 31 -11.42 -9.01 13.62
N LEU A 32 -11.20 -7.94 14.40
CA LEU A 32 -10.45 -7.94 15.65
C LEU A 32 -11.38 -8.03 16.88
N GLY A 33 -12.69 -8.14 16.68
CA GLY A 33 -13.67 -8.17 17.77
C GLY A 33 -13.82 -6.83 18.51
N ALA A 34 -13.48 -5.71 17.86
CA ALA A 34 -13.51 -4.38 18.45
C ALA A 34 -14.36 -3.40 17.63
N SER A 35 -14.87 -2.37 18.29
CA SER A 35 -15.58 -1.27 17.63
C SER A 35 -14.57 -0.35 16.92
N ALA A 36 -14.92 0.11 15.72
CA ALA A 36 -14.07 1.01 14.96
C ALA A 36 -14.10 2.44 15.54
N PRO A 37 -12.94 3.05 15.88
CA PRO A 37 -12.90 4.42 16.37
C PRO A 37 -13.11 5.38 15.20
N GLN A 38 -14.33 5.93 15.08
CA GLN A 38 -14.70 6.84 13.99
C GLN A 38 -13.89 8.14 13.93
N PRO A 39 -13.47 8.78 15.05
CA PRO A 39 -12.60 9.95 14.98
C PRO A 39 -11.27 9.67 14.26
N VAL A 40 -10.68 8.48 14.50
CA VAL A 40 -9.42 8.08 13.87
C VAL A 40 -9.59 7.86 12.37
N LEU A 41 -10.73 7.35 11.91
CA LEU A 41 -11.02 7.27 10.47
C LEU A 41 -11.01 8.67 9.84
N ALA A 42 -11.65 9.65 10.47
CA ALA A 42 -11.67 11.02 9.96
C ALA A 42 -10.26 11.62 9.90
N GLU A 43 -9.43 11.38 10.92
CA GLU A 43 -8.01 11.79 10.95
C GLU A 43 -7.21 11.14 9.82
N LEU A 44 -7.34 9.83 9.61
CA LEU A 44 -6.67 9.12 8.50
C LEU A 44 -7.09 9.68 7.15
N LEU A 45 -8.41 9.83 6.91
CA LEU A 45 -8.91 10.40 5.66
C LEU A 45 -8.38 11.82 5.43
N GLN A 46 -8.24 12.61 6.49
CA GLN A 46 -7.63 13.93 6.42
C GLN A 46 -6.14 13.84 6.07
N SER A 47 -5.38 12.96 6.71
CA SER A 47 -3.95 12.74 6.41
C SER A 47 -3.73 12.35 4.94
N TYR A 48 -4.49 11.39 4.41
CA TYR A 48 -4.40 11.02 2.99
C TYR A 48 -4.93 12.08 2.01
N SER A 49 -5.54 13.16 2.52
CA SER A 49 -6.03 14.29 1.73
C SER A 49 -5.17 15.55 1.87
N GLU A 50 -4.01 15.45 2.55
CA GLU A 50 -3.10 16.59 2.71
C GLU A 50 -2.58 17.09 1.35
N PRO A 51 -2.51 18.42 1.14
CA PRO A 51 -2.29 19.01 -0.18
C PRO A 51 -0.91 18.75 -0.79
N GLN A 52 0.09 18.38 0.03
CA GLN A 52 1.44 18.03 -0.43
C GLN A 52 1.54 16.60 -0.96
N ARG A 53 0.53 15.75 -0.74
CA ARG A 53 0.50 14.37 -1.24
C ARG A 53 -0.04 14.37 -2.65
N HIS A 54 0.69 13.73 -3.56
CA HIS A 54 0.26 13.59 -4.96
C HIS A 54 0.02 12.13 -5.33
N TYR A 55 0.83 11.22 -4.80
CA TYR A 55 0.67 9.78 -4.99
C TYR A 55 0.09 9.11 -3.74
N HIS A 56 0.68 9.35 -2.56
CA HIS A 56 0.30 8.72 -1.29
C HIS A 56 -0.98 9.31 -0.71
N THR A 57 -2.06 9.23 -1.49
CA THR A 57 -3.37 9.82 -1.27
C THR A 57 -4.43 8.73 -1.05
N LEU A 58 -5.69 9.13 -0.91
CA LEU A 58 -6.83 8.19 -0.89
C LEU A 58 -6.93 7.32 -2.15
N GLN A 59 -6.41 7.79 -3.30
CA GLN A 59 -6.34 6.99 -4.52
C GLN A 59 -5.44 5.76 -4.32
N HIS A 60 -4.20 5.97 -3.86
CA HIS A 60 -3.25 4.87 -3.57
C HIS A 60 -3.84 3.91 -2.52
N LEU A 61 -4.35 4.44 -1.42
CA LEU A 61 -4.96 3.62 -0.38
C LEU A 61 -6.10 2.76 -0.95
N GLY A 62 -6.94 3.32 -1.82
CA GLY A 62 -8.07 2.60 -2.42
C GLY A 62 -7.63 1.51 -3.39
N GLU A 63 -6.59 1.79 -4.19
CA GLU A 63 -5.97 0.83 -5.10
C GLU A 63 -5.36 -0.36 -4.32
N ALA A 64 -4.58 -0.07 -3.27
CA ALA A 64 -3.97 -1.09 -2.43
C ALA A 64 -5.04 -1.91 -1.68
N MET A 65 -6.09 -1.27 -1.15
CA MET A 65 -7.21 -1.96 -0.50
C MET A 65 -7.98 -2.86 -1.46
N GLY A 66 -8.26 -2.38 -2.68
CA GLY A 66 -8.95 -3.15 -3.70
C GLY A 66 -8.18 -4.42 -4.11
N LEU A 67 -6.85 -4.35 -4.09
CA LEU A 67 -5.97 -5.49 -4.33
C LEU A 67 -5.87 -6.44 -3.13
N LEU A 68 -5.83 -5.91 -1.91
CA LEU A 68 -5.72 -6.69 -0.68
C LEU A 68 -7.01 -7.47 -0.38
N GLN A 69 -8.19 -6.85 -0.56
CA GLN A 69 -9.46 -7.39 -0.11
C GLN A 69 -9.75 -8.82 -0.62
N PRO A 70 -9.54 -9.17 -1.91
CA PRO A 70 -9.72 -10.54 -2.40
C PRO A 70 -8.69 -11.53 -1.86
N ALA A 71 -7.55 -11.05 -1.38
CA ALA A 71 -6.44 -11.85 -0.88
C ALA A 71 -6.47 -12.04 0.65
N LEU A 72 -7.31 -11.29 1.38
CA LEU A 72 -7.41 -11.37 2.85
C LEU A 72 -7.77 -12.77 3.36
N GLY A 73 -8.46 -13.60 2.57
CA GLY A 73 -8.75 -14.99 2.93
C GLY A 73 -7.49 -15.88 3.05
N LEU A 74 -6.34 -15.41 2.56
CA LEU A 74 -5.05 -16.08 2.69
C LEU A 74 -4.29 -15.66 3.95
N ALA A 75 -4.69 -14.55 4.59
CA ALA A 75 -4.03 -14.00 5.75
C ALA A 75 -4.30 -14.85 7.01
N ALA A 76 -3.30 -14.97 7.87
CA ALA A 76 -3.47 -15.53 9.21
C ALA A 76 -4.20 -14.53 10.12
N HIS A 77 -3.92 -13.23 9.99
CA HIS A 77 -4.53 -12.15 10.76
C HIS A 77 -5.15 -11.07 9.86
N PRO A 78 -6.25 -11.36 9.13
CA PRO A 78 -6.80 -10.46 8.10
C PRO A 78 -7.18 -9.07 8.61
N GLY A 79 -7.72 -8.96 9.84
CA GLY A 79 -8.04 -7.67 10.45
C GLY A 79 -6.80 -6.81 10.71
N GLU A 80 -5.69 -7.44 11.12
CA GLU A 80 -4.43 -6.75 11.40
C GLU A 80 -3.74 -6.31 10.11
N VAL A 81 -3.79 -7.13 9.06
CA VAL A 81 -3.29 -6.76 7.72
C VAL A 81 -4.06 -5.58 7.15
N ALA A 82 -5.40 -5.61 7.23
CA ALA A 82 -6.23 -4.51 6.78
C ALA A 82 -5.99 -3.22 7.58
N LEU A 83 -5.82 -3.32 8.91
CA LEU A 83 -5.44 -2.16 9.72
C LEU A 83 -4.06 -1.63 9.39
N ALA A 84 -3.06 -2.51 9.22
CA ALA A 84 -1.72 -2.11 8.83
C ALA A 84 -1.75 -1.33 7.51
N LEU A 85 -2.55 -1.77 6.53
CA LEU A 85 -2.71 -1.05 5.26
C LEU A 85 -3.37 0.32 5.44
N TRP A 86 -4.35 0.48 6.34
CA TRP A 86 -4.90 1.81 6.64
C TRP A 86 -3.84 2.78 7.15
N PHE A 87 -2.89 2.29 7.95
CA PHE A 87 -1.91 3.13 8.62
C PHE A 87 -0.57 3.28 7.90
N HIS A 88 -0.20 2.42 6.95
CA HIS A 88 1.17 2.33 6.44
C HIS A 88 1.81 3.69 6.05
N ASP A 89 1.06 4.51 5.31
CA ASP A 89 1.47 5.86 4.90
C ASP A 89 0.65 6.99 5.56
N ALA A 90 0.02 6.70 6.70
CA ALA A 90 -0.79 7.68 7.43
C ALA A 90 0.02 8.93 7.79
N VAL A 91 1.30 8.76 8.16
CA VAL A 91 2.27 9.85 8.27
C VAL A 91 3.15 9.85 7.01
N TYR A 92 3.28 10.99 6.34
CA TYR A 92 4.08 11.06 5.10
C TYR A 92 4.71 12.44 4.89
N GLU A 93 5.99 12.54 5.23
CA GLU A 93 6.84 13.68 4.91
C GLU A 93 8.02 13.22 4.04
N THR A 94 8.13 13.73 2.81
CA THR A 94 9.14 13.25 1.83
C THR A 94 10.60 13.52 2.24
N GLN A 95 10.83 14.41 3.20
CA GLN A 95 12.16 14.70 3.75
C GLN A 95 12.46 13.94 5.05
N ALA A 96 11.46 13.27 5.63
CA ALA A 96 11.61 12.45 6.83
C ALA A 96 12.06 11.02 6.47
N LYS A 97 12.55 10.28 7.47
CA LYS A 97 13.03 8.89 7.31
C LYS A 97 12.31 7.91 8.23
N ASP A 98 11.38 8.40 9.03
CA ASP A 98 10.69 7.70 10.11
C ASP A 98 9.17 7.74 9.91
N ASN A 99 8.69 7.98 8.68
CA ASN A 99 7.27 8.03 8.36
C ASN A 99 6.55 6.75 8.77
N GLU A 100 7.05 5.59 8.33
CA GLU A 100 6.47 4.29 8.62
C GLU A 100 6.53 3.96 10.12
N ALA A 101 7.61 4.36 10.80
CA ALA A 101 7.73 4.19 12.24
C ALA A 101 6.69 5.05 12.99
N ARG A 102 6.49 6.31 12.58
CA ARG A 102 5.47 7.20 13.15
C ARG A 102 4.06 6.71 12.85
N SER A 103 3.81 6.21 11.64
CA SER A 103 2.58 5.52 11.25
C SER A 103 2.31 4.29 12.13
N ALA A 104 3.33 3.47 12.38
CA ALA A 104 3.24 2.28 13.20
C ALA A 104 2.96 2.62 14.67
N ASP A 105 3.65 3.63 15.22
CA ASP A 105 3.42 4.11 16.59
C ASP A 105 2.00 4.67 16.77
N TRP A 106 1.48 5.39 15.76
CA TRP A 106 0.10 5.84 15.76
C TRP A 106 -0.88 4.67 15.78
N ALA A 107 -0.67 3.68 14.90
CA ALA A 107 -1.51 2.48 14.86
C ALA A 107 -1.50 1.73 16.21
N VAL A 108 -0.32 1.59 16.83
CA VAL A 108 -0.18 0.97 18.17
C VAL A 108 -0.99 1.73 19.21
N ALA A 109 -0.88 3.06 19.26
CA ALA A 109 -1.63 3.89 20.21
C ALA A 109 -3.15 3.69 20.05
N VAL A 110 -3.64 3.65 18.80
CA VAL A 110 -5.07 3.43 18.50
C VAL A 110 -5.52 2.02 18.89
N VAL A 111 -4.78 0.98 18.49
CA VAL A 111 -5.08 -0.43 18.82
C VAL A 111 -5.13 -0.63 20.33
N ARG A 112 -4.16 -0.08 21.06
CA ARG A 112 -4.11 -0.17 22.53
C ARG A 112 -5.22 0.66 23.18
N GLY A 113 -5.54 1.83 22.65
CA GLY A 113 -6.63 2.68 23.10
C GLY A 113 -8.01 2.02 22.98
N GLN A 114 -8.20 1.15 21.99
CA GLN A 114 -9.40 0.32 21.83
C GLN A 114 -9.41 -0.94 22.72
N GLY A 115 -8.43 -1.10 23.61
CA GLY A 115 -8.37 -2.20 24.57
C GLY A 115 -7.85 -3.52 24.01
N LEU A 116 -7.32 -3.53 22.77
CA LEU A 116 -6.79 -4.75 22.18
C LEU A 116 -5.44 -5.19 22.81
N PRO A 117 -5.12 -6.49 22.79
CA PRO A 117 -3.88 -7.03 23.36
C PRO A 117 -2.62 -6.40 22.76
N ALA A 118 -1.55 -6.35 23.56
CA ALA A 118 -0.25 -5.82 23.11
C ALA A 118 0.32 -6.64 21.94
N GLU A 119 0.00 -7.92 21.86
CA GLU A 119 0.37 -8.82 20.78
C GLU A 119 -0.22 -8.38 19.43
N VAL A 120 -1.49 -7.99 19.40
CA VAL A 120 -2.16 -7.45 18.20
C VAL A 120 -1.49 -6.16 17.76
N ALA A 121 -1.24 -5.24 18.70
CA ALA A 121 -0.55 -3.99 18.40
C ALA A 121 0.87 -4.23 17.86
N GLY A 122 1.60 -5.18 18.44
CA GLY A 122 2.94 -5.56 17.99
C GLY A 122 2.95 -6.14 16.58
N ARG A 123 1.96 -6.98 16.22
CA ARG A 123 1.81 -7.48 14.85
C ARG A 123 1.47 -6.38 13.86
N VAL A 124 0.50 -5.50 14.17
CA VAL A 124 0.15 -4.34 13.31
C VAL A 124 1.38 -3.44 13.09
N HIS A 125 2.13 -3.14 14.14
CA HIS A 125 3.38 -2.39 14.02
C HIS A 125 4.39 -3.09 13.09
N GLY A 126 4.64 -4.38 13.31
CA GLY A 126 5.56 -5.16 12.48
C GLY A 126 5.15 -5.22 11.01
N LEU A 127 3.84 -5.29 10.74
CA LEU A 127 3.28 -5.25 9.39
C LEU A 127 3.53 -3.90 8.72
N ILE A 128 3.24 -2.78 9.40
CA ILE A 128 3.53 -1.44 8.86
C ILE A 128 5.02 -1.28 8.58
N MET A 129 5.90 -1.69 9.50
CA MET A 129 7.34 -1.62 9.27
C MET A 129 7.84 -2.48 8.09
N ALA A 130 7.08 -3.49 7.66
CA ALA A 130 7.42 -4.27 6.48
C ALA A 130 7.27 -3.45 5.18
N THR A 131 6.48 -2.37 5.17
CA THR A 131 6.31 -1.48 4.00
C THR A 131 7.48 -0.50 3.82
N CYS A 132 8.46 -0.47 4.72
CA CYS A 132 9.73 0.23 4.46
C CYS A 132 10.54 -0.41 3.31
N HIS A 133 10.14 -1.61 2.83
CA HIS A 133 10.80 -2.38 1.76
C HIS A 133 12.31 -2.63 1.95
N ALA A 134 12.81 -2.50 3.18
CA ALA A 134 14.23 -2.64 3.52
C ALA A 134 14.71 -4.11 3.51
N ALA A 135 13.80 -5.05 3.72
CA ALA A 135 14.05 -6.49 3.72
C ALA A 135 12.88 -7.24 3.08
N GLN A 136 13.12 -8.50 2.72
CA GLN A 136 12.06 -9.39 2.25
C GLN A 136 11.05 -9.64 3.39
N PRO A 137 9.74 -9.44 3.17
CA PRO A 137 8.74 -9.66 4.20
C PRO A 137 8.66 -11.14 4.57
N SER A 138 8.67 -11.41 5.87
CA SER A 138 8.54 -12.77 6.42
C SER A 138 7.11 -13.03 6.88
N GLY A 139 6.54 -14.16 6.44
CA GLY A 139 5.19 -14.58 6.82
C GLY A 139 4.12 -14.04 5.86
N ILE A 140 3.02 -14.79 5.75
CA ILE A 140 1.99 -14.55 4.73
C ILE A 140 1.34 -13.16 4.85
N ASP A 141 1.12 -12.69 6.08
CA ASP A 141 0.47 -11.40 6.34
C ASP A 141 1.30 -10.21 5.84
N ALA A 142 2.61 -10.20 6.13
CA ALA A 142 3.52 -9.17 5.66
C ALA A 142 3.70 -9.23 4.14
N GLN A 143 3.74 -10.43 3.57
CA GLN A 143 3.83 -10.63 2.13
C GLN A 143 2.60 -10.10 1.40
N LEU A 144 1.40 -10.37 1.92
CA LEU A 144 0.16 -9.86 1.34
C LEU A 144 0.08 -8.33 1.41
N LEU A 145 0.49 -7.73 2.52
CA LEU A 145 0.52 -6.28 2.68
C LEU A 145 1.48 -5.63 1.68
N VAL A 146 2.73 -6.09 1.64
CA VAL A 146 3.77 -5.58 0.73
C VAL A 146 3.38 -5.78 -0.73
N ASP A 147 2.77 -6.92 -1.07
CA ASP A 147 2.33 -7.18 -2.44
C ASP A 147 1.19 -6.23 -2.87
N ALA A 148 0.26 -5.93 -1.96
CA ALA A 148 -0.83 -4.99 -2.22
C ALA A 148 -0.32 -3.55 -2.38
N ASP A 149 0.60 -3.12 -1.51
CA ASP A 149 1.25 -1.80 -1.57
C ASP A 149 2.03 -1.60 -2.88
N LEU A 150 2.79 -2.62 -3.31
CA LEU A 150 3.50 -2.61 -4.60
C LEU A 150 2.59 -2.86 -5.82
N GLY A 151 1.27 -2.91 -5.60
CA GLY A 151 0.26 -3.16 -6.63
C GLY A 151 0.29 -2.17 -7.78
N ILE A 152 0.64 -0.90 -7.51
CA ILE A 152 0.74 0.17 -8.50
C ILE A 152 1.69 -0.19 -9.65
N LEU A 153 2.73 -0.99 -9.39
CA LEU A 153 3.70 -1.37 -10.41
C LEU A 153 3.03 -2.13 -11.57
N ALA A 154 1.98 -2.90 -11.28
CA ALA A 154 1.22 -3.67 -12.26
C ALA A 154 -0.06 -2.97 -12.75
N ALA A 155 -0.24 -1.68 -12.46
CA ALA A 155 -1.38 -0.91 -12.92
C ALA A 155 -1.44 -0.85 -14.47
N ASP A 156 -2.59 -0.42 -14.99
CA ASP A 156 -2.70 -0.07 -16.41
C ASP A 156 -1.63 0.98 -16.80
N PRO A 157 -1.03 0.91 -18.00
CA PRO A 157 0.05 1.82 -18.39
C PRO A 157 -0.28 3.31 -18.24
N LEU A 158 -1.54 3.72 -18.45
CA LEU A 158 -1.93 5.12 -18.26
C LEU A 158 -1.88 5.52 -16.78
N ARG A 159 -2.40 4.66 -15.90
CA ARG A 159 -2.36 4.88 -14.45
C ARG A 159 -0.92 4.83 -13.92
N PHE A 160 -0.10 3.92 -14.43
CA PHE A 160 1.32 3.85 -14.06
C PHE A 160 2.10 5.10 -14.49
N ALA A 161 1.79 5.67 -15.66
CA ALA A 161 2.39 6.94 -16.09
C ALA A 161 1.94 8.12 -15.21
N GLU A 162 0.67 8.14 -14.80
CA GLU A 162 0.18 9.13 -13.81
C GLU A 162 0.92 9.00 -12.48
N TYR A 163 1.10 7.78 -11.99
CA TYR A 163 1.90 7.48 -10.78
C TYR A 163 3.31 8.07 -10.86
N GLU A 164 4.02 7.88 -11.98
CA GLU A 164 5.36 8.45 -12.16
C GLU A 164 5.38 9.98 -12.07
N VAL A 165 4.34 10.65 -12.58
CA VAL A 165 4.17 12.11 -12.48
C VAL A 165 3.85 12.52 -11.04
N GLN A 166 2.96 11.81 -10.36
CA GLN A 166 2.57 12.06 -8.97
C GLN A 166 3.78 11.91 -8.04
N VAL A 167 4.55 10.82 -8.14
CA VAL A 167 5.79 10.65 -7.37
C VAL A 167 6.80 11.74 -7.70
N ARG A 168 6.93 12.14 -8.97
CA ARG A 168 7.82 13.25 -9.34
C ARG A 168 7.44 14.55 -8.62
N ALA A 169 6.14 14.84 -8.46
CA ALA A 169 5.64 16.02 -7.77
C ALA A 169 5.96 15.98 -6.26
N GLU A 170 5.79 14.83 -5.59
CA GLU A 170 6.13 14.70 -4.16
C GLU A 170 7.61 14.97 -3.85
N TYR A 171 8.48 14.63 -4.79
CA TYR A 171 9.92 14.86 -4.71
C TYR A 171 10.37 16.09 -5.50
N GLU A 172 9.49 17.08 -5.76
CA GLU A 172 9.81 18.27 -6.55
C GLU A 172 11.06 19.00 -6.07
N TRP A 173 11.28 19.01 -4.75
CA TRP A 173 12.41 19.60 -4.04
C TRP A 173 13.75 18.93 -4.33
N VAL A 174 13.75 17.70 -4.86
CA VAL A 174 14.97 17.01 -5.29
C VAL A 174 15.38 17.51 -6.68
N PRO A 175 16.64 17.96 -6.88
CA PRO A 175 17.12 18.35 -8.20
C PRO A 175 16.93 17.25 -9.24
N LEU A 176 16.39 17.62 -10.41
CA LEU A 176 15.96 16.67 -11.44
C LEU A 176 17.02 15.61 -11.83
N PRO A 177 18.32 15.94 -12.01
CA PRO A 177 19.32 14.92 -12.31
C PRO A 177 19.46 13.87 -11.20
N LEU A 178 19.42 14.30 -9.93
CA LEU A 178 19.50 13.40 -8.78
C LEU A 178 18.23 12.56 -8.64
N TYR A 179 17.06 13.18 -8.81
CA TYR A 179 15.78 12.47 -8.80
C TYR A 179 15.77 11.34 -9.84
N ARG A 180 16.15 11.63 -11.09
CA ARG A 180 16.19 10.63 -12.17
C ARG A 180 17.14 9.48 -11.85
N ALA A 181 18.32 9.77 -11.31
CA ALA A 181 19.28 8.74 -10.91
C ALA A 181 18.71 7.84 -9.81
N ARG A 182 18.19 8.43 -8.73
CA ARG A 182 17.60 7.68 -7.60
C ARG A 182 16.35 6.91 -7.99
N ARG A 183 15.47 7.50 -8.80
CA ARG A 183 14.27 6.84 -9.29
C ARG A 183 14.64 5.62 -10.12
N ARG A 184 15.62 5.74 -11.03
CA ARG A 184 16.14 4.60 -11.80
C ARG A 184 16.70 3.51 -10.89
N GLU A 185 17.45 3.85 -9.84
CA GLU A 185 17.96 2.88 -8.86
C GLU A 185 16.83 2.10 -8.17
N VAL A 186 15.77 2.79 -7.74
CA VAL A 186 14.59 2.17 -7.11
C VAL A 186 13.89 1.20 -8.07
N LEU A 187 13.58 1.65 -9.29
CA LEU A 187 12.89 0.82 -10.29
C LEU A 187 13.74 -0.39 -10.71
N LEU A 188 15.06 -0.20 -10.87
CA LEU A 188 15.99 -1.32 -11.11
C LEU A 188 16.01 -2.31 -9.95
N GLY A 189 15.98 -1.81 -8.71
CA GLY A 189 15.92 -2.65 -7.52
C GLY A 189 14.72 -3.60 -7.51
N PHE A 190 13.54 -3.13 -7.93
CA PHE A 190 12.37 -3.98 -8.11
C PHE A 190 12.53 -4.96 -9.29
N MET A 191 12.98 -4.46 -10.44
CA MET A 191 13.15 -5.28 -11.65
C MET A 191 14.12 -6.47 -11.45
N GLN A 192 15.16 -6.27 -10.63
CA GLN A 192 16.19 -7.27 -10.36
C GLN A 192 15.78 -8.34 -9.34
N ARG A 193 14.63 -8.19 -8.66
CA ARG A 193 14.11 -9.25 -7.80
C ARG A 193 13.76 -10.48 -8.64
N GLU A 194 13.99 -11.67 -8.09
CA GLU A 194 13.54 -12.92 -8.71
C GLU A 194 12.02 -12.90 -8.92
N ALA A 195 11.28 -12.40 -7.93
CA ALA A 195 9.88 -12.03 -8.03
C ALA A 195 9.64 -10.66 -7.39
N ILE A 196 8.87 -9.81 -8.06
CA ILE A 196 8.45 -8.51 -7.49
C ILE A 196 7.48 -8.76 -6.35
N TYR A 197 6.54 -9.69 -6.56
CA TYR A 197 5.53 -10.08 -5.59
C TYR A 197 5.90 -11.37 -4.86
N CYS A 198 5.65 -11.41 -3.56
CA CYS A 198 6.06 -12.46 -2.62
C CYS A 198 5.11 -13.66 -2.63
N THR A 199 3.81 -13.44 -2.82
CA THR A 199 2.80 -14.50 -2.82
C THR A 199 2.49 -14.98 -4.23
N ASP A 200 2.14 -16.26 -4.38
CA ASP A 200 1.71 -16.81 -5.67
C ASP A 200 0.44 -16.12 -6.19
N TRP A 201 -0.45 -15.71 -5.27
CA TRP A 201 -1.69 -15.01 -5.61
C TRP A 201 -1.41 -13.74 -6.42
N PHE A 202 -0.51 -12.89 -5.91
CA PHE A 202 -0.13 -11.63 -6.56
C PHE A 202 0.79 -11.85 -7.74
N ARG A 203 1.78 -12.74 -7.64
CA ARG A 203 2.69 -13.06 -8.77
C ARG A 203 1.92 -13.41 -10.04
N GLN A 204 0.98 -14.36 -9.94
CA GLN A 204 0.23 -14.84 -11.10
C GLN A 204 -0.62 -13.73 -11.75
N ARG A 205 -1.02 -12.71 -10.98
CA ARG A 205 -1.93 -11.65 -11.42
C ARG A 205 -1.21 -10.38 -11.88
N LEU A 206 -0.07 -10.07 -11.28
CA LEU A 206 0.55 -8.75 -11.36
C LEU A 206 1.96 -8.77 -11.96
N GLU A 207 2.76 -9.84 -11.77
CA GLU A 207 4.20 -9.86 -12.08
C GLU A 207 4.52 -9.45 -13.52
N ALA A 208 3.82 -10.04 -14.50
CA ALA A 208 4.07 -9.78 -15.91
C ALA A 208 3.81 -8.31 -16.29
N ARG A 209 2.73 -7.73 -15.76
CA ARG A 209 2.39 -6.31 -15.98
C ARG A 209 3.39 -5.39 -15.30
N ALA A 210 3.76 -5.69 -14.05
CA ALA A 210 4.76 -4.93 -13.32
C ALA A 210 6.10 -4.89 -14.07
N ARG A 211 6.59 -6.03 -14.55
CA ARG A 211 7.83 -6.08 -15.33
C ARG A 211 7.73 -5.29 -16.62
N CYS A 212 6.60 -5.33 -17.32
CA CYS A 212 6.39 -4.52 -18.53
C CYS A 212 6.50 -3.02 -18.24
N ASN A 213 5.77 -2.54 -17.23
CA ASN A 213 5.77 -1.14 -16.81
C ASN A 213 7.16 -0.68 -16.35
N LEU A 214 7.85 -1.49 -15.54
CA LEU A 214 9.21 -1.20 -15.10
C LEU A 214 10.21 -1.16 -16.27
N ALA A 215 10.12 -2.09 -17.23
CA ALA A 215 10.98 -2.09 -18.41
C ALA A 215 10.79 -0.81 -19.23
N GLN A 216 9.53 -0.42 -19.46
CA GLN A 216 9.20 0.81 -20.17
C GLN A 216 9.75 2.06 -19.46
N ALA A 217 9.56 2.17 -18.14
CA ALA A 217 10.09 3.30 -17.36
C ALA A 217 11.63 3.35 -17.34
N LEU A 218 12.28 2.19 -17.43
CA LEU A 218 13.74 2.07 -17.47
C LEU A 218 14.33 2.19 -18.88
N GLY A 219 13.51 2.14 -19.93
CA GLY A 219 13.95 2.11 -21.32
C GLY A 219 14.68 0.82 -21.71
N LEU A 220 14.21 -0.33 -21.20
CA LEU A 220 14.76 -1.67 -21.47
C LEU A 220 13.96 -2.41 -22.55
#